data_AF-A0A2H9U925-F1
#
_entry.id   AF-A0A2H9U925-F1
#
_cell.length_a   1.000
_cell.length_b   1.000
_cell.length_c   1.000
_cell.angle_alpha   90.00
_cell.angle_beta   90.00
_cell.angle_gamma   90.00
#
_symmetry.space_group_name_H-M   'P 1'
#
loop_
_entity.id
_entity.type
_entity.pdbx_description
1 polymer ?
#
loop_
_entity_poly.entity_id
_entity_poly.type
_entity_poly.pdbx_seq_one_letter_code
_entity_poly.pdbx_strand_id
1 'polypeptide(L)'
;MTRQDTDIVSLDARLIDAFSRSAVNLGMEKDAILARLENPAAVTDPAELFSLQLRSSNYNLEVSLISTLTRKAVGAVEGLLRS
;
A
#
# COMPACT_ATOMS: atom_id res chain seq x y z
N MET A 1 -27.53 -9.27 -31.05
CA MET A 1 -27.26 -8.37 -29.91
C MET A 1 -27.08 -9.23 -28.67
N THR A 2 -25.85 -9.64 -28.37
CA THR A 2 -25.53 -10.35 -27.13
C THR A 2 -25.42 -9.33 -26.00
N ARG A 3 -26.36 -9.38 -25.07
CA ARG A 3 -26.34 -8.63 -23.81
C ARG A 3 -25.06 -9.06 -23.08
N GLN A 4 -24.08 -8.16 -22.98
CA GLN A 4 -22.97 -8.33 -22.06
C GLN A 4 -23.56 -8.26 -20.67
N ASP A 5 -23.74 -9.43 -20.04
CA ASP A 5 -23.94 -9.49 -18.59
C ASP A 5 -22.70 -8.85 -17.96
N THR A 6 -22.92 -7.68 -17.37
CA THR A 6 -21.90 -6.94 -16.63
C THR A 6 -21.39 -7.87 -15.53
N ASP A 7 -20.15 -8.34 -15.68
CA ASP A 7 -19.48 -9.27 -14.78
C ASP A 7 -19.51 -8.69 -13.35
N ILE A 8 -20.40 -9.22 -12.48
CA ILE A 8 -20.54 -8.75 -11.11
C ILE A 8 -19.34 -9.29 -10.33
N VAL A 9 -18.25 -8.53 -10.31
CA VAL A 9 -17.06 -8.87 -9.52
C VAL A 9 -17.43 -8.82 -8.03
N SER A 10 -17.22 -9.95 -7.33
CA SER A 10 -17.52 -10.04 -5.89
C SER A 10 -16.67 -9.08 -5.05
N LEU A 11 -17.21 -8.65 -3.90
CA LEU A 11 -16.46 -7.82 -2.95
C LEU A 11 -15.16 -8.52 -2.49
N ASP A 12 -15.21 -9.83 -2.28
CA ASP A 12 -14.03 -10.62 -1.89
C ASP A 12 -12.97 -10.60 -2.99
N ALA A 13 -13.35 -10.78 -4.26
CA ALA A 13 -12.42 -10.70 -5.37
C ALA A 13 -11.82 -9.29 -5.51
N ARG A 14 -12.62 -8.24 -5.29
CA ARG A 14 -12.13 -6.84 -5.27
C ARG A 14 -11.17 -6.59 -4.12
N LEU A 15 -11.44 -7.17 -2.94
CA LEU A 15 -10.58 -7.05 -1.77
C LEU A 15 -9.23 -7.72 -2.01
N ILE A 16 -9.24 -8.94 -2.55
CA ILE A 16 -8.02 -9.69 -2.87
C ILE A 16 -7.19 -8.92 -3.91
N ASP A 17 -7.80 -8.45 -5.00
CA ASP A 17 -7.10 -7.67 -6.03
C ASP A 17 -6.49 -6.38 -5.46
N ALA A 18 -7.27 -5.61 -4.67
CA ALA A 18 -6.78 -4.39 -4.04
C ALA A 18 -5.61 -4.66 -3.08
N PHE A 19 -5.72 -5.71 -2.25
CA PHE A 19 -4.66 -6.11 -1.33
C PHE A 19 -3.40 -6.55 -2.08
N SER A 20 -3.52 -7.42 -3.10
CA SER A 20 -2.39 -7.89 -3.89
C SER A 20 -1.66 -6.74 -4.58
N ARG A 21 -2.40 -5.80 -5.19
CA ARG A 21 -1.80 -4.60 -5.80
C ARG A 21 -1.07 -3.76 -4.77
N SER A 22 -1.68 -3.50 -3.62
CA SER A 22 -1.05 -2.71 -2.56
C SER A 22 0.22 -3.39 -2.04
N ALA A 23 0.17 -4.70 -1.78
CA ALA A 23 1.32 -5.47 -1.28
C ALA A 23 2.50 -5.45 -2.27
N VAL A 24 2.23 -5.65 -3.57
CA VAL A 24 3.25 -5.57 -4.62
C VAL A 24 3.84 -4.16 -4.71
N ASN A 25 3.01 -3.13 -4.75
CA ASN A 25 3.47 -1.74 -4.87
C ASN A 25 4.32 -1.32 -3.66
N LEU A 26 3.89 -1.66 -2.44
CA LEU A 26 4.64 -1.38 -1.22
C LEU A 26 5.97 -2.13 -1.18
N GLY A 27 5.99 -3.40 -1.61
CA GLY A 27 7.22 -4.17 -1.75
C GLY A 27 8.20 -3.53 -2.72
N MET A 28 7.73 -3.17 -3.91
CA MET A 28 8.55 -2.50 -4.94
C MET A 28 9.09 -1.15 -4.46
N GLU A 29 8.29 -0.33 -3.78
CA GLU A 29 8.75 0.96 -3.26
C GLU A 29 9.79 0.79 -2.16
N LYS A 30 9.58 -0.15 -1.24
CA LYS A 30 10.58 -0.49 -0.22
C LYS A 30 11.91 -0.89 -0.87
N ASP A 31 11.87 -1.80 -1.84
CA ASP A 31 13.07 -2.28 -2.51
C ASP A 31 13.76 -1.16 -3.30
N ALA A 32 13.00 -0.27 -3.92
CA ALA A 32 13.53 0.90 -4.60
C ALA A 32 14.22 1.89 -3.65
N ILE A 33 13.64 2.12 -2.45
CA ILE A 33 14.26 2.95 -1.39
C ILE A 33 15.57 2.31 -0.92
N LEU A 34 15.57 1.00 -0.66
CA LEU A 34 16.76 0.26 -0.20
C LEU A 34 17.88 0.26 -1.26
N ALA A 35 17.55 -0.01 -2.52
CA ALA A 35 18.53 0.03 -3.62
C ALA A 35 19.12 1.43 -3.81
N ARG A 36 18.35 2.50 -3.54
CA ARG A 36 18.86 3.88 -3.58
C ARG A 36 19.83 4.17 -2.43
N LEU A 37 19.59 3.63 -1.24
CA LEU A 37 20.50 3.73 -0.09
C LEU A 37 21.84 3.04 -0.33
N GLU A 38 21.85 1.95 -1.10
CA GLU A 38 23.06 1.21 -1.46
C GLU A 38 23.92 1.92 -2.52
N ASN A 39 23.38 2.95 -3.19
CA ASN A 39 24.11 3.72 -4.18
C ASN A 39 24.89 4.89 -3.51
N PRO A 40 26.23 4.86 -3.50
CA PRO A 40 27.04 5.89 -2.87
C PRO A 40 26.76 7.31 -3.38
N ALA A 41 26.47 7.46 -4.67
CA ALA A 41 26.19 8.76 -5.27
C ALA A 41 24.87 9.37 -4.77
N ALA A 42 23.89 8.54 -4.41
CA ALA A 42 22.58 8.99 -3.94
C ALA A 42 22.59 9.35 -2.44
N VAL A 43 23.59 8.90 -1.68
CA VAL A 43 23.72 9.18 -0.24
C VAL A 43 24.74 10.26 0.09
N THR A 44 25.37 10.86 -0.92
CA THR A 44 26.35 11.96 -0.76
C THR A 44 25.84 13.30 -1.27
N ASP A 45 24.77 13.32 -2.06
CA ASP A 45 24.12 14.56 -2.54
C ASP A 45 22.95 14.95 -1.61
N PRO A 46 22.96 16.14 -0.99
CA PRO A 46 21.86 16.62 -0.14
C PRO A 46 20.48 16.63 -0.82
N ALA A 47 20.40 16.93 -2.12
CA ALA A 47 19.13 16.96 -2.84
C ALA A 47 18.54 15.54 -2.99
N GLU A 48 19.41 14.56 -3.30
CA GLU A 48 19.03 13.15 -3.37
C GLU A 48 18.65 12.59 -2.01
N LEU A 49 19.38 12.95 -0.95
CA LEU A 49 19.05 12.58 0.42
C LEU A 49 17.67 13.11 0.85
N PHE A 50 17.34 14.35 0.50
CA PHE A 50 16.02 14.91 0.79
C PHE A 50 14.90 14.17 0.04
N SER A 51 15.10 13.87 -1.24
CA SER A 51 14.17 13.08 -2.05
C SER A 51 13.94 11.68 -1.45
N LEU A 52 15.03 11.03 -1.04
CA LEU A 52 14.98 9.71 -0.40
C LEU A 52 14.25 9.74 0.93
N GLN A 53 14.49 10.77 1.76
CA GLN A 53 13.78 10.97 3.02
C GLN A 53 12.27 11.17 2.80
N LEU A 54 11.89 11.96 1.79
CA LEU A 54 10.49 12.20 1.45
C LEU A 54 9.79 10.91 1.01
N ARG A 55 10.42 10.12 0.14
CA ARG A 55 9.90 8.81 -0.30
C ARG A 55 9.74 7.83 0.86
N SER A 56 10.76 7.74 1.72
CA SER A 56 10.70 6.91 2.95
C SER A 56 9.57 7.32 3.89
N SER A 57 9.37 8.64 4.05
CA SER A 57 8.29 9.18 4.88
C SER A 57 6.91 8.86 4.28
N ASN A 58 6.75 9.00 2.97
CA ASN A 58 5.51 8.66 2.27
C ASN A 58 5.18 7.17 2.38
N TYR A 59 6.17 6.29 2.18
CA TYR A 59 6.01 4.84 2.37
C TYR A 59 5.52 4.50 3.78
N ASN A 60 6.13 5.10 4.82
CA ASN A 60 5.73 4.88 6.21
C ASN A 60 4.28 5.34 6.47
N LEU A 61 3.91 6.51 5.96
CA LEU A 61 2.53 7.03 6.06
C LEU A 61 1.52 6.09 5.40
N GLU A 62 1.81 5.61 4.19
CA GLU A 62 0.92 4.71 3.45
C GLU A 62 0.69 3.39 4.20
N VAL A 63 1.76 2.71 4.63
CA VAL A 63 1.66 1.45 5.37
C VAL A 63 0.91 1.62 6.70
N SER A 64 1.18 2.72 7.41
CA SER A 64 0.55 3.03 8.70
C SER A 64 -0.94 3.32 8.55
N LEU A 65 -1.33 4.04 7.49
CA LEU A 65 -2.73 4.36 7.19
C LEU A 65 -3.51 3.08 6.86
N ILE A 66 -2.98 2.24 5.98
CA ILE A 66 -3.61 0.95 5.63
C ILE A 66 -3.81 0.10 6.89
N SER A 67 -2.75 -0.09 7.69
CA SER A 67 -2.82 -0.86 8.93
C SER A 67 -3.86 -0.31 9.91
N THR A 68 -3.94 1.02 10.02
CA THR A 68 -4.89 1.69 10.90
C THR A 68 -6.33 1.48 10.43
N LEU A 69 -6.61 1.71 9.14
CA LEU A 69 -7.94 1.53 8.57
C LEU A 69 -8.40 0.08 8.65
N THR A 70 -7.54 -0.89 8.31
CA THR A 70 -7.84 -2.32 8.44
C THR A 70 -8.21 -2.66 9.87
N ARG A 71 -7.43 -2.21 10.86
CA ARG A 71 -7.72 -2.44 12.28
C ARG A 71 -9.06 -1.83 12.71
N LYS A 72 -9.36 -0.61 12.27
CA LYS A 72 -10.63 0.07 12.60
C LYS A 72 -11.83 -0.62 11.95
N ALA A 73 -11.70 -1.07 10.70
CA ALA A 73 -12.77 -1.80 10.01
C ALA A 73 -13.07 -3.13 10.69
N VAL A 74 -12.05 -3.94 10.99
CA VAL A 74 -12.21 -5.21 11.73
C VAL A 74 -12.83 -4.96 13.10
N GLY A 75 -12.34 -3.97 13.85
CA GLY A 75 -12.90 -3.63 15.15
C GLY A 75 -14.37 -3.19 15.11
N ALA A 76 -14.81 -2.50 14.05
CA ALA A 76 -16.21 -2.16 13.87
C ALA A 76 -17.08 -3.40 13.63
N VAL A 77 -16.62 -4.34 12.80
CA VAL A 77 -17.31 -5.62 12.54
C VAL A 77 -17.38 -6.46 13.82
N GLU A 78 -16.27 -6.60 14.54
CA GLU A 78 -16.23 -7.31 15.83
C GLU A 78 -17.19 -6.69 16.86
N GLY A 79 -17.29 -5.36 16.87
CA GLY A 79 -18.23 -4.64 17.73
C GLY A 79 -19.68 -5.01 17.45
N LEU A 80 -20.08 -5.06 16.17
CA LEU A 80 -21.43 -5.46 15.74
C LEU A 80 -21.74 -6.94 16.00
N LEU A 81 -20.74 -7.83 15.95
CA LEU A 81 -20.92 -9.26 16.18
C LEU A 81 -21.06 -9.63 17.66
N ARG A 82 -20.59 -8.76 18.56
CA ARG A 82 -20.63 -8.98 20.02
C ARG A 82 -21.86 -8.38 20.69
N SER A 83 -22.54 -7.45 20.03
CA SER A 83 -23.82 -6.85 20.43
C SER A 83 -25.00 -7.71 20.03
#